data_AF-A0A4W3GIY0-F1
#
_entry.id   AF-A0A4W3GIY0-F1
#
_cell.length_a   1.000
_cell.length_b   1.000
_cell.length_c   1.000
_cell.angle_alpha   90.00
_cell.angle_beta   90.00
_cell.angle_gamma   90.00
#
_symmetry.space_group_name_H-M   'P 1'
#
loop_
_entity.id
_entity.type
_entity.pdbx_description
1 polymer ?
#
loop_
_entity_poly.entity_id
_entity_poly.type
_entity_poly.pdbx_seq_one_letter_code
_entity_poly.pdbx_strand_id
1 'polypeptide(L)'
;KLGLLALINEESRFPKGTDSTLLEKLHSQHAGNPYYTKPRVTDHQFGVKHYAGEVFYRVRGFLEKNRDTFRDDILNLLRDSRLDFIYDLFEHVSSRNGDETLKMGTQRRKPTVSSQFRVRHLPVDSPPDSPSTPPPHTP
;
A
#
# COMPACT_ATOMS: atom_id res chain seq x y z
N LYS A 1 -15.49 0.69 -8.88
CA LYS A 1 -15.32 -0.34 -7.81
C LYS A 1 -13.87 -0.31 -7.36
N LEU A 2 -13.62 -0.14 -6.07
CA LEU A 2 -12.26 -0.19 -5.49
C LEU A 2 -11.76 -1.64 -5.52
N GLY A 3 -10.47 -1.86 -5.83
CA GLY A 3 -9.84 -3.17 -5.75
C GLY A 3 -9.36 -3.52 -4.34
N LEU A 4 -8.96 -4.78 -4.11
CA LEU A 4 -8.48 -5.27 -2.81
C LEU A 4 -7.38 -4.38 -2.21
N LEU A 5 -6.31 -4.10 -2.98
CA LEU A 5 -5.20 -3.25 -2.52
C LEU A 5 -5.62 -1.80 -2.24
N ALA A 6 -6.64 -1.29 -2.94
CA ALA A 6 -7.15 0.05 -2.69
C ALA A 6 -7.84 0.12 -1.33
N LEU A 7 -8.70 -0.85 -1.01
CA LEU A 7 -9.36 -0.96 0.29
C LEU A 7 -8.37 -1.15 1.44
N ILE A 8 -7.36 -2.01 1.25
CA ILE A 8 -6.27 -2.20 2.23
C ILE A 8 -5.54 -0.87 2.49
N ASN A 9 -5.26 -0.09 1.44
CA ASN A 9 -4.59 1.20 1.55
C ASN A 9 -5.43 2.28 2.21
N GLU A 10 -6.73 2.31 1.94
CA GLU A 10 -7.64 3.23 2.61
C GLU A 10 -7.76 2.89 4.09
N GLU A 11 -7.96 1.62 4.44
CA GLU A 11 -8.10 1.20 5.82
C GLU A 11 -6.80 1.37 6.63
N SER A 12 -5.65 1.15 6.00
CA SER A 12 -4.33 1.36 6.64
C SER A 12 -4.12 2.82 7.05
N ARG A 13 -4.72 3.76 6.33
CA ARG A 13 -4.64 5.20 6.59
C ARG A 13 -5.70 5.67 7.58
N PHE A 14 -6.69 4.83 7.87
CA PHE A 14 -7.73 5.15 8.84
C PHE A 14 -7.16 4.94 10.25
N PRO A 15 -7.14 5.96 11.13
CA PRO A 15 -6.55 5.84 12.46
C PRO A 15 -7.19 4.76 13.32
N LYS A 16 -8.52 4.58 13.16
CA LYS A 16 -9.32 3.56 13.84
C LYS A 16 -9.51 2.30 13.00
N GLY A 17 -8.75 2.16 11.90
CA GLY A 17 -8.85 1.01 11.00
C GLY A 17 -8.25 -0.23 11.66
N THR A 18 -9.04 -1.29 11.70
CA THR A 18 -8.66 -2.59 12.26
C THR A 18 -8.72 -3.67 11.19
N ASP A 19 -8.03 -4.78 11.40
CA ASP A 19 -8.09 -5.91 10.46
C ASP A 19 -9.53 -6.46 10.31
N SER A 20 -10.36 -6.36 11.36
CA SER A 20 -11.78 -6.75 11.30
C SER A 20 -12.59 -5.80 10.42
N THR A 21 -12.44 -4.49 10.59
CA THR A 21 -13.15 -3.49 9.76
C THR A 21 -12.67 -3.53 8.30
N LEU A 22 -11.38 -3.83 8.07
CA LEU A 22 -10.87 -4.15 6.73
C LEU A 22 -11.65 -5.33 6.13
N LEU A 23 -11.73 -6.44 6.87
CA LEU A 23 -12.33 -7.67 6.37
C LEU A 23 -13.82 -7.51 6.05
N GLU A 24 -14.57 -6.81 6.90
CA GLU A 24 -15.96 -6.45 6.65
C GLU A 24 -16.13 -5.68 5.34
N LYS A 25 -15.26 -4.68 5.10
CA LYS A 25 -15.25 -3.91 3.84
C LYS A 25 -14.92 -4.77 2.64
N LEU A 26 -13.94 -5.67 2.74
CA LEU A 26 -13.58 -6.61 1.67
C LEU A 26 -14.76 -7.53 1.33
N HIS A 27 -15.41 -8.12 2.35
CA HIS A 27 -16.58 -8.96 2.14
C HIS A 27 -17.75 -8.20 1.52
N SER A 28 -18.04 -6.99 2.00
CA SER A 28 -19.14 -6.17 1.49
C SER A 28 -18.91 -5.75 0.03
N GLN A 29 -17.70 -5.30 -0.32
CA GLN A 29 -17.39 -4.84 -1.68
C GLN A 29 -17.24 -5.96 -2.70
N HIS A 30 -16.77 -7.14 -2.29
CA HIS A 30 -16.39 -8.21 -3.22
C HIS A 30 -17.24 -9.49 -3.11
N ALA A 31 -18.31 -9.53 -2.30
CA ALA A 31 -19.19 -10.70 -2.18
C ALA A 31 -19.72 -11.25 -3.52
N GLY A 32 -19.97 -10.38 -4.51
CA GLY A 32 -20.45 -10.78 -5.83
C GLY A 32 -19.35 -10.99 -6.88
N ASN A 33 -18.06 -10.89 -6.51
CA ASN A 33 -16.97 -11.07 -7.46
C ASN A 33 -16.64 -12.57 -7.61
N PRO A 34 -16.68 -13.17 -8.81
CA PRO A 34 -16.39 -14.59 -9.00
C PRO A 34 -14.99 -15.02 -8.52
N TYR A 35 -14.04 -14.08 -8.47
CA TYR A 35 -12.64 -14.31 -8.03
C TYR A 35 -12.41 -14.07 -6.53
N TYR A 36 -13.44 -13.66 -5.79
CA TYR A 36 -13.37 -13.46 -4.34
C TYR A 36 -14.22 -14.51 -3.63
N THR A 37 -13.69 -15.03 -2.53
CA THR A 37 -14.41 -16.02 -1.72
C THR A 37 -14.55 -15.52 -0.30
N LYS A 38 -15.79 -15.47 0.18
CA LYS A 38 -16.10 -15.27 1.60
C LYS A 38 -16.26 -16.65 2.26
N PRO A 39 -15.36 -17.05 3.17
CA PRO A 39 -15.50 -18.30 3.92
C PRO A 39 -16.79 -18.30 4.75
N ARG A 40 -17.42 -19.47 4.92
CA ARG A 40 -18.64 -19.61 5.73
C ARG A 40 -18.39 -19.73 7.24
N VAL A 41 -17.19 -20.18 7.65
CA VAL A 41 -16.94 -20.68 9.03
C VAL A 41 -15.71 -20.03 9.69
N THR A 42 -15.01 -19.10 9.02
CA THR A 42 -13.80 -18.47 9.58
C THR A 42 -13.90 -16.95 9.52
N ASP A 43 -13.96 -16.31 10.69
CA ASP A 43 -14.21 -14.86 10.83
C ASP A 43 -13.01 -13.96 10.50
N HIS A 44 -11.86 -14.52 10.15
CA HIS A 44 -10.61 -13.75 10.00
C HIS A 44 -9.88 -14.04 8.68
N GLN A 45 -10.60 -14.45 7.65
CA GLN A 45 -10.00 -14.82 6.37
C GLN A 45 -10.82 -14.37 5.16
N PHE A 46 -10.14 -14.10 4.05
CA PHE A 46 -10.76 -13.96 2.74
C PHE A 46 -10.02 -14.81 1.71
N GLY A 47 -10.74 -15.32 0.72
CA GLY A 47 -10.18 -16.12 -0.37
C GLY A 47 -10.04 -15.33 -1.66
N VAL A 48 -8.99 -15.62 -2.41
CA VAL A 48 -8.77 -15.13 -3.76
C VAL A 48 -8.54 -16.32 -4.69
N LYS A 49 -9.29 -16.38 -5.78
CA LYS A 49 -9.11 -17.42 -6.81
C LYS A 49 -8.06 -16.95 -7.80
N HIS A 50 -6.83 -17.42 -7.61
CA HIS A 50 -5.71 -17.18 -8.53
C HIS A 50 -5.73 -18.17 -9.69
N TYR A 51 -4.94 -17.90 -10.73
CA TYR A 51 -4.79 -18.81 -11.87
C TYR A 51 -4.29 -20.21 -11.44
N ALA A 52 -3.46 -20.28 -10.40
CA ALA A 52 -2.89 -21.52 -9.87
C ALA A 52 -3.76 -22.18 -8.78
N GLY A 53 -4.95 -21.63 -8.50
CA GLY A 53 -5.85 -22.14 -7.47
C GLY A 53 -6.29 -21.08 -6.45
N GLU A 54 -7.19 -21.49 -5.56
CA GLU A 54 -7.73 -20.64 -4.51
C GLU A 54 -6.80 -20.58 -3.30
N VAL A 55 -6.55 -19.37 -2.81
CA VAL A 55 -5.71 -19.12 -1.63
C VAL A 55 -6.49 -18.31 -0.61
N PHE A 56 -6.46 -18.75 0.65
CA PHE A 56 -7.06 -18.05 1.77
C PHE A 56 -6.02 -17.26 2.56
N TYR A 57 -6.31 -15.97 2.76
CA TYR A 57 -5.46 -15.03 3.48
C TYR A 57 -6.06 -14.72 4.84
N ARG A 58 -5.27 -14.89 5.91
CA ARG A 58 -5.66 -14.43 7.25
C ARG A 58 -5.46 -12.92 7.35
N VAL A 59 -6.49 -12.20 7.80
CA VAL A 59 -6.46 -10.73 7.86
C VAL A 59 -5.62 -10.18 9.03
N ARG A 60 -5.35 -11.00 10.06
CA ARG A 60 -4.59 -10.55 11.24
C ARG A 60 -3.19 -10.02 10.86
N GLY A 61 -2.92 -8.78 11.25
CA GLY A 61 -1.68 -8.05 11.00
C GLY A 61 -1.56 -7.47 9.58
N PHE A 62 -2.62 -7.51 8.75
CA PHE A 62 -2.55 -6.95 7.40
C PHE A 62 -2.31 -5.45 7.41
N LEU A 63 -3.06 -4.71 8.24
CA LEU A 63 -2.95 -3.25 8.27
C LEU A 63 -1.61 -2.80 8.84
N GLU A 64 -1.14 -3.42 9.92
CA GLU A 64 0.16 -3.13 10.52
C GLU A 64 1.29 -3.34 9.51
N LYS A 65 1.31 -4.50 8.84
CA LYS A 65 2.30 -4.79 7.79
C LYS A 65 2.21 -3.80 6.63
N ASN A 66 1.02 -3.39 6.23
CA ASN A 66 0.86 -2.47 5.11
C ASN A 66 1.20 -1.02 5.45
N ARG A 67 0.98 -0.59 6.72
CA ARG A 67 1.37 0.74 7.21
C ARG A 67 2.88 0.93 7.24
N ASP A 68 3.63 -0.15 7.51
CA ASP A 68 5.09 -0.16 7.48
C ASP A 68 5.70 0.93 8.36
N THR A 69 5.16 1.05 9.57
CA THR A 69 5.55 2.07 10.52
C THR A 69 6.92 1.76 11.09
N PHE A 70 7.80 2.76 11.07
CA PHE A 70 9.09 2.73 11.75
C PHE A 70 9.12 3.85 12.78
N ARG A 71 9.44 3.53 14.04
CA ARG A 71 9.40 4.52 15.12
C ARG A 71 10.58 5.48 15.02
N ASP A 72 10.31 6.76 15.25
CA ASP A 72 11.32 7.82 15.13
C ASP A 72 12.40 7.73 16.22
N ASP A 73 12.08 7.22 17.40
CA ASP A 73 13.05 7.03 18.48
C ASP A 73 14.11 5.98 18.12
N ILE A 74 13.70 4.88 17.51
CA ILE A 74 14.61 3.87 16.97
C ILE A 74 15.43 4.44 15.81
N LEU A 75 14.82 5.23 14.92
CA LEU A 75 15.53 5.88 13.82
C LEU A 75 16.62 6.84 14.32
N ASN A 76 16.30 7.66 15.31
CA ASN A 76 17.24 8.60 15.91
C ASN A 76 18.37 7.86 16.64
N LEU A 77 18.05 6.80 17.38
CA LEU A 77 19.06 5.94 18.01
C LEU A 77 20.06 5.37 16.99
N LEU A 78 19.58 4.92 15.83
CA LEU A 78 20.44 4.36 14.78
C LEU A 78 21.31 5.44 14.11
N ARG A 79 20.80 6.67 14.01
CA ARG A 79 21.55 7.84 13.52
C ARG A 79 22.58 8.37 14.52
N ASP A 80 22.42 8.06 15.80
CA ASP A 80 23.40 8.39 16.84
C ASP A 80 24.42 7.25 17.08
N SER A 81 24.39 6.21 16.25
CA SER A 81 25.31 5.07 16.36
C SER A 81 26.75 5.53 16.19
N ARG A 82 27.64 5.01 17.06
CA ARG A 82 29.10 5.24 16.96
C ARG A 82 29.78 4.34 15.92
N LEU A 83 29.04 3.45 15.27
CA LEU A 83 29.52 2.60 14.20
C LEU A 83 29.17 3.25 12.86
N ASP A 84 30.19 3.70 12.13
CA ASP A 84 30.03 4.40 10.85
C ASP A 84 29.14 3.63 9.87
N PHE A 85 29.32 2.30 9.78
CA PHE A 85 28.47 1.46 8.93
C PHE A 85 26.96 1.55 9.24
N ILE A 86 26.60 1.66 10.52
CA ILE A 86 25.21 1.78 10.94
C ILE A 86 24.73 3.21 10.70
N TYR A 87 25.55 4.21 10.98
CA TYR A 87 25.25 5.61 10.68
C TYR A 87 24.93 5.79 9.19
N ASP A 88 25.84 5.34 8.31
CA ASP A 88 25.73 5.46 6.85
C ASP A 88 24.44 4.84 6.30
N LEU A 89 23.97 3.74 6.91
CA LEU A 89 22.74 3.07 6.49
C LEU A 89 21.47 3.88 6.80
N PHE A 90 21.48 4.71 7.85
CA PHE A 90 20.30 5.39 8.38
C PHE A 90 20.34 6.93 8.28
N GLU A 91 21.47 7.51 7.88
CA GLU A 91 21.69 8.95 7.71
C GLU A 91 20.55 9.61 6.90
N HIS A 92 20.23 9.04 5.74
CA HIS A 92 19.27 9.60 4.78
C HIS A 92 17.88 8.92 4.81
N VAL A 93 17.64 8.00 5.75
CA VAL A 93 16.37 7.26 5.82
C VAL A 93 15.25 8.20 6.32
N SER A 94 14.17 8.35 5.55
CA SER A 94 13.03 9.19 5.94
C SER A 94 12.19 8.56 7.06
N SER A 95 11.61 9.40 7.94
CA SER A 95 10.66 8.94 8.97
C SER A 95 9.45 8.23 8.34
N ARG A 96 9.03 7.14 9.00
CA ARG A 96 7.85 6.35 8.60
C ARG A 96 6.84 6.25 9.75
N ASN A 97 6.87 7.21 10.67
CA ASN A 97 6.02 7.17 11.84
C ASN A 97 4.53 7.36 11.49
N GLY A 98 3.66 6.69 12.25
CA GLY A 98 2.24 6.49 11.94
C GLY A 98 1.31 7.67 12.25
N ASP A 99 1.83 8.82 12.71
CA ASP A 99 1.04 9.84 13.43
C ASP A 99 0.78 11.15 12.65
N GLU A 100 0.67 11.11 11.32
CA GLU A 100 0.34 12.30 10.51
C GLU A 100 -0.99 12.15 9.77
N THR A 101 -2.05 11.82 10.50
CA THR A 101 -3.41 11.73 9.93
C THR A 101 -4.25 13.00 10.11
N LEU A 102 -3.66 14.08 10.64
CA LEU A 102 -4.34 15.34 10.84
C LEU A 102 -3.69 16.39 9.94
N LYS A 103 -4.36 16.74 8.84
CA LYS A 103 -3.97 17.70 7.79
C LYS A 103 -3.22 17.07 6.62
N MET A 104 -3.96 16.61 5.63
CA MET A 104 -3.73 17.04 4.24
C MET A 104 -4.80 16.43 3.32
N GLY A 105 -5.28 17.26 2.38
CA GLY A 105 -6.09 16.81 1.27
C GLY A 105 -5.36 15.79 0.40
N THR A 106 -5.99 15.45 -0.72
CA THR A 106 -5.68 14.39 -1.70
C THR A 106 -4.23 14.26 -2.20
N GLN A 107 -3.26 15.08 -1.78
CA GLN A 107 -2.01 15.29 -2.50
C GLN A 107 -0.74 14.65 -1.94
N ARG A 108 -0.65 14.18 -0.69
CA ARG A 108 0.53 13.38 -0.25
C ARG A 108 0.15 12.37 0.81
N ARG A 109 -0.30 11.19 0.37
CA ARG A 109 -0.55 10.07 1.26
C ARG A 109 0.75 9.27 1.43
N LYS A 110 1.17 8.98 2.68
CA LYS A 110 2.37 8.17 2.94
C LYS A 110 2.33 6.84 2.15
N PRO A 111 3.47 6.40 1.60
CA PRO A 111 3.55 5.19 0.82
C PRO A 111 3.41 3.96 1.74
N THR A 112 2.41 3.13 1.44
CA THR A 112 2.22 1.81 2.06
C THR A 112 3.03 0.75 1.33
N VAL A 113 3.25 -0.42 1.95
CA VAL A 113 3.93 -1.55 1.29
C VAL A 113 3.27 -1.89 -0.05
N SER A 114 1.94 -2.05 -0.06
CA SER A 114 1.23 -2.40 -1.28
C SER A 114 1.29 -1.30 -2.36
N SER A 115 1.37 -0.02 -1.98
CA SER A 115 1.57 1.06 -2.95
C SER A 115 2.97 1.01 -3.59
N GLN A 116 4.01 0.79 -2.79
CA GLN A 116 5.39 0.68 -3.27
C GLN A 116 5.58 -0.57 -4.13
N PHE A 117 5.04 -1.70 -3.68
CA PHE A 117 5.06 -2.96 -4.43
C PHE A 117 4.38 -2.80 -5.79
N ARG A 118 3.20 -2.17 -5.83
CA ARG A 118 2.49 -1.92 -7.08
C ARG A 118 3.34 -1.09 -8.04
N VAL A 119 3.95 -0.01 -7.59
CA VAL A 119 4.82 0.85 -8.43
C VAL A 119 5.99 0.05 -9.01
N ARG A 120 6.64 -0.81 -8.22
CA ARG A 120 7.76 -1.64 -8.67
C ARG A 120 7.37 -2.69 -9.72
N HIS A 121 6.11 -3.12 -9.73
CA HIS A 121 5.59 -4.15 -10.64
C HIS A 121 4.70 -3.59 -11.77
N LEU A 122 4.59 -2.28 -11.93
CA LEU A 122 3.99 -1.70 -13.14
C LEU A 122 4.96 -1.89 -14.31
N PRO A 123 4.48 -2.20 -15.52
CA PRO A 123 5.31 -2.17 -16.72
C PRO A 123 5.88 -0.75 -16.85
N VAL A 124 7.19 -0.65 -17.06
CA VAL A 124 7.87 0.60 -17.41
C VAL A 124 7.53 0.89 -18.87
N ASP A 125 6.29 1.24 -19.17
CA ASP A 125 5.90 1.59 -20.55
C ASP A 125 5.06 2.86 -20.56
N SER A 126 5.74 3.98 -20.78
CA SER A 126 5.50 4.85 -21.94
C SER A 126 6.60 5.92 -21.95
N PRO A 127 7.43 6.03 -23.00
CA PRO A 127 8.25 7.23 -23.19
C PRO A 127 7.32 8.45 -23.25
N PRO A 128 7.76 9.63 -22.76
CA PRO A 128 6.97 10.84 -22.87
C PRO A 128 6.63 11.08 -24.35
N ASP A 129 5.37 11.35 -24.64
CA ASP A 129 4.87 11.71 -25.97
C ASP A 129 5.88 12.63 -26.66
N SER A 130 6.31 12.21 -27.85
CA SER A 130 7.12 13.05 -28.73
C SER A 130 6.34 14.34 -28.99
N PRO A 131 6.97 15.52 -28.96
CA PRO A 131 6.25 16.76 -29.23
C PRO A 131 5.63 16.68 -30.62
N SER A 132 4.32 16.85 -30.69
CA SER A 132 3.56 16.92 -31.92
C SER A 132 4.17 18.00 -32.82
N THR A 133 4.81 17.56 -33.90
CA THR A 133 5.30 18.48 -34.93
C THR A 133 4.05 19.05 -35.63
N PRO A 134 3.87 20.38 -35.67
CA PRO A 134 2.73 20.96 -36.39
C PRO A 134 2.88 20.65 -37.90
N PRO A 135 1.77 20.42 -38.62
CA PRO A 135 1.84 20.11 -40.04
C PRO A 135 2.41 21.31 -40.83
N PRO A 136 3.16 21.06 -41.92
CA PRO A 136 3.70 22.12 -42.73
C PRO A 136 2.57 22.90 -43.40
N HIS A 137 2.62 24.23 -43.29
CA HIS A 137 1.85 25.10 -44.17
C HIS A 137 2.44 24.98 -45.58
N THR A 138 1.72 24.31 -46.47
CA THR A 138 1.93 24.45 -47.92
C THR A 138 1.47 25.84 -48.38
N PRO A 139 2.15 26.42 -49.39
CA PRO A 139 2.05 27.83 -49.77
C PRO A 139 0.70 28.24 -50.34
#